data_AF-A0A936QV57-F1
#
_entry.id   AF-A0A936QV57-F1
#
_cell.length_a   1.000
_cell.length_b   1.000
_cell.length_c   1.000
_cell.angle_alpha   90.00
_cell.angle_beta   90.00
_cell.angle_gamma   90.00
#
_symmetry.space_group_name_H-M   'P 1'
#
loop_
_entity.id
_entity.type
_entity.pdbx_description
1 polymer ?
#
loop_
_entity_poly.entity_id
_entity_poly.type
_entity_poly.pdbx_seq_one_letter_code
_entity_poly.pdbx_strand_id
1 'polypeptide(L)'
;MTRSATVEEKRVRVLLIEDDEDDHILTRELLAEIPDRPYLLDRAANYATGLDMLLQGSYAICLLDYRLGARNGVELLKEARQKGDNSAIIMLTGQKDRELDLAAMEAGATDFLEKVDLNAPLLERALRYALQQKRNADLLEERVASRTAELHASEERLRRIAADLSEADRRKNEFMAILAHELRNPLAPLSIAVDVLQLNAEDSGQVRAVAEMLERQVRQMVHLVDDLLDVSRITRGKIDLRLQTIELSTVVDQAIEASNAQLLRAGHELRVFRPDRPLHVNGDPVRIAQVLGNLLSNAGKFTDPGGHIELSTRAENTLAVINVKDNGIGVAAENMSRIFDMFMQIDGSLERPTSGLGLGLTLVKNLVELHGGTVQVESAGVGKGTQFTLRLPLLEEVPGTV
;
A
#
# COMPACT_ATOMS: atom_id res chain seq x y z
N MET A 1 13.11 -13.46 -50.92
CA MET A 1 12.12 -14.49 -51.28
C MET A 1 12.03 -15.45 -50.11
N THR A 2 11.03 -15.29 -49.25
CA THR A 2 10.70 -16.29 -48.22
C THR A 2 9.18 -16.32 -48.05
N ARG A 3 8.50 -16.57 -49.17
CA ARG A 3 7.07 -16.94 -49.24
C ARG A 3 6.98 -18.42 -48.85
N SER A 4 7.08 -18.71 -47.56
CA SER A 4 6.82 -20.05 -47.04
C SER A 4 6.46 -20.06 -45.55
N ALA A 5 5.88 -18.97 -45.04
CA ALA A 5 4.97 -19.03 -43.90
C ALA A 5 3.65 -19.63 -44.44
N THR A 6 3.72 -20.95 -44.48
CA THR A 6 2.82 -22.03 -44.87
C THR A 6 1.32 -21.74 -44.90
N VAL A 7 0.73 -22.08 -46.03
CA VAL A 7 -0.70 -22.09 -46.41
C VAL A 7 -1.63 -22.79 -45.39
N GLU A 8 -1.10 -23.51 -44.40
CA GLU A 8 -1.86 -24.15 -43.33
C GLU A 8 -2.46 -23.17 -42.30
N GLU A 9 -1.80 -22.05 -41.98
CA GLU A 9 -2.31 -21.07 -40.99
C GLU A 9 -3.49 -20.22 -41.47
N LYS A 10 -3.83 -20.27 -42.76
CA LYS A 10 -4.96 -19.52 -43.35
C LYS A 10 -6.21 -20.35 -43.62
N ARG A 11 -6.17 -21.66 -43.38
CA ARG A 11 -7.30 -22.55 -43.66
C ARG A 11 -8.33 -22.47 -42.54
N VAL A 12 -9.58 -22.19 -42.90
CA VAL A 12 -10.68 -22.23 -41.93
C VAL A 12 -11.22 -23.64 -41.90
N ARG A 13 -11.15 -24.30 -40.74
CA ARG A 13 -11.80 -25.58 -40.52
C ARG A 13 -13.30 -25.36 -40.33
N VAL A 14 -14.08 -26.03 -41.16
CA VAL A 14 -15.53 -26.03 -41.16
C VAL A 14 -15.97 -27.44 -40.86
N LEU A 15 -16.79 -27.61 -39.83
CA LEU A 15 -17.45 -28.88 -39.56
C LEU A 15 -18.74 -28.92 -40.37
N LEU A 16 -19.00 -30.01 -41.09
CA LEU A 16 -20.31 -30.31 -41.65
C LEU A 16 -20.90 -31.49 -40.90
N ILE A 17 -22.05 -31.28 -40.25
CA ILE A 17 -22.82 -32.36 -39.62
C ILE A 17 -23.98 -32.70 -40.56
N GLU A 18 -23.84 -33.82 -41.27
CA GLU A 18 -24.71 -34.21 -42.38
C GLU A 18 -24.69 -35.74 -42.56
N ASP A 19 -25.86 -36.38 -42.50
CA ASP A 19 -26.00 -37.83 -42.64
C ASP A 19 -26.06 -38.28 -44.12
N ASP A 20 -26.40 -37.38 -45.04
CA ASP A 20 -26.43 -37.63 -46.48
C ASP A 20 -25.05 -37.46 -47.17
N GLU A 21 -24.65 -38.44 -47.99
CA GLU A 21 -23.35 -38.43 -48.67
C GLU A 21 -23.32 -37.50 -49.89
N ASP A 22 -24.44 -37.35 -50.59
CA ASP A 22 -24.54 -36.48 -51.77
C ASP A 22 -24.48 -35.00 -51.34
N ASP A 23 -25.19 -34.63 -50.27
CA ASP A 23 -25.15 -33.28 -49.69
C ASP A 23 -23.75 -32.92 -49.16
N HIS A 24 -23.02 -33.90 -48.63
CA HIS A 24 -21.62 -33.72 -48.24
C HIS A 24 -20.72 -33.42 -49.45
N ILE A 25 -20.86 -34.18 -50.54
CA ILE A 25 -20.08 -33.97 -51.77
C ILE A 25 -20.39 -32.60 -52.35
N LEU A 26 -21.67 -32.24 -52.46
CA LEU A 26 -22.12 -30.95 -52.97
C LEU A 26 -21.54 -29.78 -52.15
N THR A 27 -21.66 -29.84 -50.82
CA THR A 27 -21.13 -28.79 -49.93
C THR A 27 -19.61 -28.65 -50.07
N ARG A 28 -18.90 -29.77 -50.22
CA ARG A 28 -17.44 -29.78 -50.44
C ARG A 28 -17.05 -29.13 -51.77
N GLU A 29 -17.79 -29.39 -52.83
CA GLU A 29 -17.58 -28.77 -54.15
C GLU A 29 -17.83 -27.26 -54.09
N LEU A 30 -18.94 -26.83 -53.49
CA LEU A 30 -19.25 -25.41 -53.32
C LEU A 30 -18.17 -24.65 -52.53
N LEU A 31 -17.61 -25.27 -51.48
CA LEU A 31 -16.50 -24.68 -50.73
C LEU A 31 -15.20 -24.60 -51.54
N ALA A 32 -14.96 -25.58 -52.44
CA ALA A 32 -13.78 -25.61 -53.29
C ALA A 32 -13.82 -24.55 -54.41
N GLU A 33 -15.01 -24.12 -54.83
CA GLU A 33 -15.21 -23.06 -55.82
C GLU A 33 -14.90 -21.65 -55.29
N ILE A 34 -14.76 -21.47 -53.97
CA ILE A 34 -14.50 -20.15 -53.36
C ILE A 34 -13.03 -19.75 -53.56
N PRO A 35 -12.73 -18.68 -54.33
CA PRO A 35 -11.37 -18.39 -54.80
C PRO A 35 -10.45 -17.78 -53.74
N ASP A 36 -11.00 -17.09 -52.73
CA ASP A 36 -10.23 -16.18 -51.87
C ASP A 36 -9.86 -16.75 -50.48
N ARG A 37 -10.35 -17.95 -50.12
CA ARG A 37 -10.04 -18.57 -48.82
C ARG A 37 -10.17 -20.10 -48.85
N PRO A 38 -9.12 -20.86 -48.49
CA PRO A 38 -9.22 -22.32 -48.43
C PRO A 38 -10.00 -22.75 -47.18
N TYR A 39 -11.17 -23.34 -47.37
CA TYR A 39 -11.93 -24.00 -46.31
C TYR A 39 -11.55 -25.49 -46.25
N LEU A 40 -11.34 -26.01 -45.04
CA LEU A 40 -11.16 -27.44 -44.80
C LEU A 40 -12.45 -27.98 -44.21
N LEU A 41 -13.11 -28.86 -44.95
CA LEU A 41 -14.37 -29.47 -44.55
C LEU A 41 -14.11 -30.80 -43.84
N ASP A 42 -14.41 -30.87 -42.55
CA ASP A 42 -14.47 -32.13 -41.80
C ASP A 42 -15.95 -32.54 -41.70
N ARG A 43 -16.27 -33.84 -41.86
CA ARG A 43 -17.66 -34.34 -41.82
C ARG A 43 -17.94 -35.13 -40.55
N ALA A 44 -19.10 -34.90 -39.94
CA ALA A 44 -19.73 -35.80 -38.99
C ALA A 44 -21.02 -36.38 -39.59
N ALA A 45 -21.10 -37.70 -39.72
CA ALA A 45 -22.22 -38.37 -40.39
C ALA A 45 -23.46 -38.61 -39.50
N ASN A 46 -23.42 -38.21 -38.23
CA ASN A 46 -24.52 -38.43 -37.29
C ASN A 46 -24.48 -37.45 -36.11
N TYR A 47 -25.59 -37.38 -35.37
CA TYR A 47 -25.78 -36.51 -34.21
C TYR A 47 -24.68 -36.65 -33.15
N ALA A 48 -24.34 -37.88 -32.75
CA ALA A 48 -23.44 -38.13 -31.63
C ALA A 48 -22.00 -37.70 -31.95
N THR A 49 -21.51 -38.07 -33.14
CA THR A 49 -20.20 -37.66 -33.63
C THR A 49 -20.14 -36.14 -33.83
N GLY A 50 -21.20 -35.55 -34.38
CA GLY A 50 -21.27 -34.10 -34.59
C GLY A 50 -21.17 -33.32 -33.28
N LEU A 51 -21.92 -33.74 -32.25
CA LEU A 51 -21.86 -33.12 -30.94
C LEU A 51 -20.46 -33.25 -30.29
N ASP A 52 -19.84 -34.43 -30.35
CA ASP A 52 -18.49 -34.62 -29.80
C ASP A 52 -17.46 -33.70 -30.48
N MET A 53 -17.51 -33.62 -31.82
CA MET A 53 -16.60 -32.77 -32.59
C MET A 53 -16.78 -31.27 -32.32
N LEU A 54 -18.01 -30.82 -32.04
CA LEU A 54 -18.26 -29.43 -31.60
C LEU A 54 -17.64 -29.17 -30.22
N LEU A 55 -17.84 -30.08 -29.27
CA LEU A 55 -17.36 -29.92 -27.89
C LEU A 55 -15.83 -30.02 -27.77
N GLN A 56 -15.16 -30.66 -28.73
CA GLN A 56 -13.70 -30.61 -28.85
C GLN A 56 -13.17 -29.20 -29.17
N GLY A 57 -14.02 -28.24 -29.58
CA GLY A 57 -13.65 -26.83 -29.75
C GLY A 57 -12.70 -26.53 -30.92
N SER A 58 -12.53 -27.48 -31.84
CA SER A 58 -11.56 -27.38 -32.95
C SER A 58 -12.09 -26.61 -34.18
N TYR A 59 -13.35 -26.21 -34.16
CA TYR A 59 -14.04 -25.62 -35.32
C TYR A 59 -14.53 -24.20 -35.02
N ALA A 60 -14.18 -23.26 -35.89
CA ALA A 60 -14.69 -21.90 -35.80
C ALA A 60 -16.12 -21.78 -36.35
N ILE A 61 -16.47 -22.63 -37.32
CA ILE A 61 -17.77 -22.68 -37.99
C ILE A 61 -18.25 -24.12 -38.09
N CYS A 62 -19.56 -24.32 -37.94
CA CYS A 62 -20.25 -25.55 -38.26
C CYS A 62 -21.38 -25.27 -39.25
N LEU A 63 -21.45 -26.05 -40.32
CA LEU A 63 -22.64 -26.21 -41.15
C LEU A 63 -23.41 -27.41 -40.59
N LEU A 64 -24.65 -27.20 -40.18
CA LEU A 64 -25.43 -28.20 -39.47
C LEU A 64 -26.71 -28.48 -40.24
N ASP A 65 -26.86 -29.70 -40.74
CA ASP A 65 -28.11 -30.07 -41.38
C ASP A 65 -29.27 -30.12 -40.38
N TYR A 66 -30.45 -29.74 -40.86
CA TYR A 66 -31.65 -29.78 -40.06
C TYR A 66 -32.09 -31.22 -39.75
N ARG A 67 -31.93 -32.19 -40.67
CA ARG A 67 -32.33 -33.58 -40.45
C ARG A 67 -31.09 -34.46 -40.23
N LEU A 68 -31.00 -35.12 -39.08
CA LEU A 68 -29.90 -36.03 -38.75
C LEU A 68 -30.48 -37.37 -38.30
N GLY A 69 -31.04 -38.11 -39.27
CA GLY A 69 -31.76 -39.35 -39.05
C GLY A 69 -32.98 -39.18 -38.14
N ALA A 70 -32.97 -39.80 -36.96
CA ALA A 70 -34.09 -39.79 -36.02
C ALA A 70 -34.20 -38.52 -35.15
N ARG A 71 -33.20 -37.62 -35.22
CA ARG A 71 -33.15 -36.37 -34.45
C ARG A 71 -32.95 -35.18 -35.40
N ASN A 72 -33.24 -33.97 -34.92
CA ASN A 72 -33.06 -32.74 -35.68
C ASN A 72 -31.79 -31.98 -35.25
N GLY A 73 -31.26 -31.15 -36.16
CA GLY A 73 -30.07 -30.33 -35.91
C GLY A 73 -30.30 -29.25 -34.84
N VAL A 74 -31.52 -28.75 -34.66
CA VAL A 74 -31.83 -27.74 -33.63
C VAL A 74 -31.62 -28.30 -32.21
N GLU A 75 -31.96 -29.56 -31.97
CA GLU A 75 -31.65 -30.25 -30.71
C GLU A 75 -30.14 -30.32 -30.46
N LEU A 76 -29.36 -30.64 -31.50
CA LEU A 76 -27.90 -30.72 -31.42
C LEU A 76 -27.30 -29.36 -31.06
N LEU A 77 -27.75 -28.30 -31.74
CA LEU A 77 -27.36 -26.92 -31.46
C LEU A 77 -27.65 -26.52 -30.01
N LYS A 78 -28.88 -26.78 -29.52
CA LYS A 78 -29.24 -26.49 -28.12
C LYS A 78 -28.35 -27.24 -27.13
N GLU A 79 -28.11 -28.52 -27.38
CA GLU A 79 -27.26 -29.36 -26.52
C GLU A 79 -25.80 -28.88 -26.54
N ALA A 80 -25.27 -28.51 -27.70
CA ALA A 80 -23.91 -27.98 -27.85
C ALA A 80 -23.75 -26.65 -27.08
N ARG A 81 -24.70 -25.72 -27.23
CA ARG A 81 -24.69 -24.42 -26.52
C ARG A 81 -24.76 -24.58 -25.01
N GLN A 82 -25.62 -25.47 -24.51
CA GLN A 82 -25.72 -25.76 -23.06
C GLN A 82 -24.42 -26.33 -22.49
N LYS A 83 -23.64 -27.06 -23.31
CA LYS A 83 -22.34 -27.62 -22.94
C LYS A 83 -21.17 -26.68 -23.23
N GLY A 84 -21.44 -25.42 -23.62
CA GLY A 84 -20.43 -24.37 -23.76
C GLY A 84 -19.78 -24.25 -25.14
N ASP A 85 -20.32 -24.87 -26.18
CA ASP A 85 -19.85 -24.61 -27.55
C ASP A 85 -20.17 -23.17 -27.96
N ASN A 86 -19.17 -22.49 -28.52
CA ASN A 86 -19.28 -21.14 -29.07
C ASN A 86 -18.88 -21.10 -30.57
N SER A 87 -18.96 -22.22 -31.28
CA SER A 87 -18.77 -22.24 -32.73
C SER A 87 -19.86 -21.44 -33.45
N ALA A 88 -19.54 -20.82 -34.59
CA ALA A 88 -20.57 -20.15 -35.39
C ALA A 88 -21.34 -21.23 -36.17
N ILE A 89 -22.61 -21.46 -35.85
CA ILE A 89 -23.39 -22.56 -36.41
C ILE A 89 -24.35 -22.01 -37.47
N ILE A 90 -24.19 -22.43 -38.71
CA ILE A 90 -25.08 -22.12 -39.83
C ILE A 90 -25.92 -23.36 -40.10
N MET A 91 -27.23 -23.21 -40.02
CA MET A 91 -28.16 -24.30 -40.28
C MET A 91 -28.38 -24.47 -41.79
N LEU A 92 -28.39 -25.71 -42.29
CA LEU A 92 -28.78 -26.06 -43.66
C LEU A 92 -30.18 -26.69 -43.62
N THR A 93 -31.11 -26.23 -44.47
CA THR A 93 -32.48 -26.80 -44.57
C THR A 93 -32.81 -27.27 -45.99
N GLY A 94 -33.74 -28.21 -46.12
CA GLY A 94 -34.33 -28.58 -47.41
C GLY A 94 -35.61 -27.81 -47.79
N GLN A 95 -36.26 -27.07 -46.87
CA GLN A 95 -37.56 -26.41 -47.14
C GLN A 95 -37.70 -25.03 -46.45
N LYS A 96 -38.45 -24.12 -47.08
CA LYS A 96 -38.86 -22.81 -46.54
C LYS A 96 -39.91 -22.98 -45.44
N ASP A 97 -39.47 -23.18 -44.21
CA ASP A 97 -40.34 -23.21 -43.04
C ASP A 97 -39.89 -22.17 -42.01
N ARG A 98 -40.62 -21.04 -41.98
CA ARG A 98 -40.32 -19.89 -41.12
C ARG A 98 -40.35 -20.23 -39.63
N GLU A 99 -41.14 -21.21 -39.20
CA GLU A 99 -41.18 -21.61 -37.78
C GLU A 99 -39.88 -22.32 -37.37
N LEU A 100 -39.32 -23.12 -38.26
CA LEU A 100 -38.04 -23.80 -38.05
C LEU A 100 -36.86 -22.82 -38.03
N ASP A 101 -36.89 -21.80 -38.89
CA ASP A 101 -35.88 -20.74 -38.94
C ASP A 101 -35.81 -19.98 -37.61
N LEU A 102 -36.97 -19.59 -37.07
CA LEU A 102 -37.08 -18.90 -35.78
C LEU A 102 -36.57 -19.79 -34.65
N ALA A 103 -36.96 -21.07 -34.63
CA ALA A 103 -36.51 -22.01 -33.61
C ALA A 103 -34.99 -22.24 -33.63
N ALA A 104 -34.37 -22.23 -34.82
CA ALA A 104 -32.92 -22.32 -34.97
C ALA A 104 -32.20 -21.06 -34.45
N MET A 105 -32.73 -19.87 -34.75
CA MET A 105 -32.16 -18.60 -34.26
C MET A 105 -32.30 -18.47 -32.73
N GLU A 106 -33.45 -18.83 -32.16
CA GLU A 106 -33.66 -18.89 -30.70
C GLU A 106 -32.74 -19.90 -30.02
N ALA A 107 -32.38 -20.99 -30.72
CA ALA A 107 -31.41 -21.98 -30.26
C ALA A 107 -29.95 -21.49 -30.33
N GLY A 108 -29.69 -20.33 -30.92
CA GLY A 108 -28.35 -19.75 -31.02
C GLY A 108 -27.59 -20.07 -32.31
N ALA A 109 -28.31 -20.34 -33.41
CA ALA A 109 -27.74 -20.38 -34.75
C ALA A 109 -27.27 -18.98 -35.16
N THR A 110 -26.18 -18.92 -35.90
CA THR A 110 -25.61 -17.66 -36.41
C THR A 110 -26.29 -17.24 -37.71
N ASP A 111 -26.63 -18.21 -38.55
CA ASP A 111 -27.33 -17.99 -39.81
C ASP A 111 -28.04 -19.28 -40.24
N PHE A 112 -28.82 -19.18 -41.30
CA PHE A 112 -29.54 -20.29 -41.89
C PHE A 112 -29.51 -20.19 -43.42
N LEU A 113 -29.29 -21.31 -44.10
CA LEU A 113 -29.23 -21.40 -45.55
C LEU A 113 -30.12 -22.54 -46.05
N GLU A 114 -30.79 -22.27 -47.16
CA GLU A 114 -31.59 -23.27 -47.87
C GLU A 114 -30.72 -24.05 -48.85
N LYS A 115 -30.74 -25.39 -48.76
CA LYS A 115 -30.02 -26.31 -49.64
C LYS A 115 -30.41 -26.15 -51.10
N VAL A 116 -31.68 -25.83 -51.38
CA VAL A 116 -32.22 -25.68 -52.75
C VAL A 116 -31.60 -24.49 -53.48
N ASP A 117 -31.34 -23.40 -52.76
CA ASP A 117 -30.79 -22.15 -53.30
C ASP A 117 -29.26 -22.03 -53.05
N LEU A 118 -28.63 -23.09 -52.53
CA LEU A 118 -27.23 -23.07 -52.10
C LEU A 118 -26.29 -22.96 -53.30
N ASN A 119 -25.41 -21.97 -53.25
CA ASN A 119 -24.35 -21.74 -54.24
C ASN A 119 -23.10 -21.17 -53.56
N ALA A 120 -21.96 -21.24 -54.23
CA ALA A 120 -20.67 -20.81 -53.66
C ALA A 120 -20.68 -19.34 -53.17
N PRO A 121 -21.22 -18.34 -53.92
CA PRO A 121 -21.30 -16.96 -53.43
C PRO A 121 -22.14 -16.78 -52.15
N LEU A 122 -23.28 -17.47 -52.05
CA LEU A 122 -24.15 -17.40 -50.88
C LEU A 122 -23.48 -18.03 -49.65
N LEU A 123 -22.89 -19.22 -49.83
CA LEU A 123 -22.19 -19.93 -48.77
C LEU A 123 -20.97 -19.13 -48.28
N GLU A 124 -20.15 -18.58 -49.19
CA GLU A 124 -19.02 -17.72 -48.82
C GLU A 124 -19.47 -16.53 -47.98
N ARG A 125 -20.55 -15.85 -48.40
CA ARG A 125 -21.09 -14.68 -47.69
C ARG A 125 -21.50 -15.05 -46.26
N ALA A 126 -22.22 -16.14 -46.09
CA ALA A 126 -22.68 -16.61 -44.79
C ALA A 126 -21.51 -16.98 -43.87
N LEU A 127 -20.55 -17.77 -44.37
CA LEU A 127 -19.34 -18.14 -43.63
C LEU A 127 -18.53 -16.92 -43.20
N ARG A 128 -18.37 -15.93 -44.09
CA ARG A 128 -17.65 -14.68 -43.80
C ARG A 128 -18.31 -13.88 -42.70
N TYR A 129 -19.64 -13.68 -42.76
CA TYR A 129 -20.37 -12.95 -41.72
C TYR A 129 -20.34 -13.68 -40.37
N ALA A 130 -20.55 -15.00 -40.37
CA ALA A 130 -20.52 -15.82 -39.17
C ALA A 130 -19.16 -15.73 -38.45
N LEU A 131 -18.05 -15.82 -39.19
CA LEU A 131 -16.70 -15.64 -38.64
C LEU A 131 -16.46 -14.24 -38.09
N GLN A 132 -16.92 -13.21 -38.80
CA GLN A 132 -16.73 -11.83 -38.38
C GLN A 132 -17.49 -11.53 -37.09
N GLN A 133 -18.72 -12.04 -36.97
CA GLN A 133 -19.53 -11.89 -35.77
C GLN A 133 -18.89 -12.59 -34.57
N LYS A 134 -18.42 -13.83 -34.73
CA LYS A 134 -17.68 -14.57 -33.69
C LYS A 134 -16.47 -13.80 -33.20
N ARG A 135 -15.61 -13.34 -34.12
CA ARG A 135 -14.42 -12.54 -33.77
C ARG A 135 -14.75 -11.28 -33.00
N ASN A 136 -15.83 -10.58 -33.38
CA ASN A 136 -16.25 -9.38 -32.68
C ASN A 136 -16.75 -9.68 -31.26
N ALA A 137 -17.45 -10.79 -31.07
CA ALA A 137 -17.90 -11.25 -29.75
C ALA A 137 -16.69 -11.60 -28.87
N ASP A 138 -15.75 -12.41 -29.37
CA ASP A 138 -14.54 -12.80 -28.63
C ASP A 138 -13.71 -11.57 -28.19
N LEU A 139 -13.52 -10.60 -29.10
CA LEU A 139 -12.81 -9.35 -28.80
C LEU A 139 -13.53 -8.50 -27.75
N LEU A 140 -14.86 -8.47 -27.79
CA LEU A 140 -15.66 -7.71 -26.82
C LEU A 140 -15.57 -8.36 -25.44
N GLU A 141 -15.66 -9.69 -25.37
CA GLU A 141 -15.52 -10.45 -24.12
C GLU A 141 -14.14 -10.24 -23.50
N GLU A 142 -13.07 -10.33 -24.29
CA GLU A 142 -11.71 -10.06 -23.82
C GLU A 142 -11.57 -8.63 -23.30
N ARG A 143 -12.13 -7.66 -24.02
CA ARG A 143 -12.09 -6.25 -23.61
C ARG A 143 -12.89 -5.99 -22.33
N VAL A 144 -14.03 -6.64 -22.16
CA VAL A 144 -14.84 -6.57 -20.93
C VAL A 144 -14.05 -7.19 -19.78
N ALA A 145 -13.47 -8.39 -19.96
CA ALA A 145 -12.68 -9.06 -18.94
C ALA A 145 -11.44 -8.25 -18.51
N SER A 146 -10.73 -7.65 -19.48
CA SER A 146 -9.60 -6.77 -19.18
C SER A 146 -10.07 -5.52 -18.40
N ARG A 147 -11.20 -4.91 -18.82
CA ARG A 147 -11.69 -3.70 -18.19
C ARG A 147 -12.24 -3.95 -16.78
N THR A 148 -12.89 -5.08 -16.54
CA THR A 148 -13.35 -5.46 -15.20
C THR A 148 -12.18 -5.69 -14.26
N ALA A 149 -11.12 -6.36 -14.71
CA ALA A 149 -9.89 -6.54 -13.94
C ALA A 149 -9.23 -5.19 -13.58
N GLU A 150 -9.10 -4.27 -14.53
CA GLU A 150 -8.57 -2.92 -14.29
C GLU A 150 -9.41 -2.14 -13.27
N LEU A 151 -10.75 -2.19 -13.40
CA LEU A 151 -11.65 -1.51 -12.48
C LEU A 151 -11.51 -2.06 -11.06
N HIS A 152 -11.48 -3.37 -10.89
CA HIS A 152 -11.26 -3.99 -9.59
C HIS A 152 -9.93 -3.58 -8.95
N ALA A 153 -8.83 -3.58 -9.71
CA ALA A 153 -7.53 -3.13 -9.22
C ALA A 153 -7.54 -1.64 -8.81
N SER A 154 -8.25 -0.79 -9.57
CA SER A 154 -8.41 0.64 -9.24
C SER A 154 -9.25 0.85 -7.98
N GLU A 155 -10.35 0.11 -7.82
CA GLU A 155 -11.21 0.17 -6.64
C GLU A 155 -10.45 -0.24 -5.37
N GLU A 156 -9.67 -1.32 -5.43
CA GLU A 156 -8.83 -1.76 -4.31
C GLU A 156 -7.80 -0.70 -3.93
N ARG A 157 -7.14 -0.08 -4.93
CA ARG A 157 -6.20 1.02 -4.71
C ARG A 157 -6.88 2.21 -4.02
N LEU A 158 -8.06 2.61 -4.48
CA LEU A 158 -8.82 3.71 -3.88
C LEU A 158 -9.24 3.39 -2.44
N ARG A 159 -9.67 2.15 -2.16
CA ARG A 159 -10.01 1.72 -0.79
C ARG A 159 -8.82 1.80 0.16
N ARG A 160 -7.63 1.39 -0.29
CA ARG A 160 -6.40 1.50 0.52
C ARG A 160 -6.07 2.96 0.84
N ILE A 161 -6.04 3.83 -0.18
CA ILE A 161 -5.77 5.27 0.00
C ILE A 161 -6.79 5.91 0.95
N ALA A 162 -8.07 5.57 0.81
CA ALA A 162 -9.12 6.08 1.68
C ALA A 162 -8.95 5.63 3.14
N ALA A 163 -8.52 4.38 3.37
CA ALA A 163 -8.23 3.87 4.70
C ALA A 163 -7.04 4.61 5.33
N ASP A 164 -5.93 4.77 4.59
CA ASP A 164 -4.75 5.50 5.06
C ASP A 164 -5.07 6.95 5.41
N LEU A 165 -5.88 7.62 4.56
CA LEU A 165 -6.32 8.99 4.80
C LEU A 165 -7.22 9.11 6.04
N SER A 166 -8.16 8.17 6.20
CA SER A 166 -9.04 8.13 7.38
C SER A 166 -8.26 7.91 8.67
N GLU A 167 -7.22 7.06 8.64
CA GLU A 167 -6.37 6.83 9.79
C GLU A 167 -5.55 8.08 10.13
N ALA A 168 -4.98 8.75 9.11
CA ALA A 168 -4.28 10.01 9.30
C ALA A 168 -5.18 11.11 9.88
N ASP A 169 -6.43 11.23 9.41
CA ASP A 169 -7.38 12.20 9.95
C ASP A 169 -7.78 11.88 11.40
N ARG A 170 -7.99 10.60 11.73
CA ARG A 170 -8.25 10.18 13.11
C ARG A 170 -7.10 10.56 14.04
N ARG A 171 -5.85 10.23 13.66
CA ARG A 171 -4.64 10.61 14.42
C ARG A 171 -4.53 12.12 14.60
N LYS A 172 -4.88 12.92 13.57
CA LYS A 172 -4.92 14.39 13.66
C LYS A 172 -5.99 14.87 14.66
N ASN A 173 -7.18 14.29 14.66
CA ASN A 173 -8.25 14.70 15.58
C ASN A 173 -7.95 14.29 17.03
N GLU A 174 -7.39 13.10 17.24
CA GLU A 174 -6.85 12.66 18.53
C GLU A 174 -5.78 13.63 19.04
N PHE A 175 -4.86 14.05 18.16
CA PHE A 175 -3.86 15.07 18.50
C PHE A 175 -4.50 16.39 18.94
N MET A 176 -5.50 16.92 18.21
CA MET A 176 -6.14 18.18 18.59
C MET A 176 -6.77 18.11 19.99
N ALA A 177 -7.31 16.94 20.36
CA ALA A 177 -7.85 16.71 21.69
C ALA A 177 -6.74 16.65 22.75
N ILE A 178 -5.65 15.92 22.50
CA ILE A 178 -4.50 15.83 23.41
C ILE A 178 -3.82 17.21 23.57
N LEU A 179 -3.64 17.96 22.48
CA LEU A 179 -3.10 19.32 22.52
C LEU A 179 -3.95 20.24 23.39
N ALA A 180 -5.27 20.20 23.22
CA ALA A 180 -6.17 20.99 24.05
C ALA A 180 -6.04 20.63 25.54
N HIS A 181 -5.87 19.35 25.85
CA HIS A 181 -5.67 18.87 27.22
C HIS A 181 -4.31 19.30 27.79
N GLU A 182 -3.22 19.06 27.07
CA GLU A 182 -1.86 19.41 27.49
C GLU A 182 -1.61 20.93 27.54
N LEU A 183 -2.37 21.74 26.81
CA LEU A 183 -2.38 23.20 26.96
C LEU A 183 -3.23 23.66 28.15
N ARG A 184 -4.39 23.02 28.39
CA ARG A 184 -5.26 23.35 29.53
C ARG A 184 -4.59 23.04 30.88
N ASN A 185 -3.83 21.96 30.94
CA ASN A 185 -3.15 21.50 32.16
C ASN A 185 -2.20 22.55 32.78
N PRO A 186 -1.26 23.18 32.06
CA PRO A 186 -0.41 24.24 32.60
C PRO A 186 -1.18 25.56 32.80
N LEU A 187 -2.24 25.82 32.02
CA LEU A 187 -3.07 27.03 32.17
C LEU A 187 -3.86 27.06 33.49
N ALA A 188 -4.35 25.92 33.97
CA ALA A 188 -5.15 25.89 35.21
C ALA A 188 -4.36 26.33 36.46
N PRO A 189 -3.13 25.83 36.73
CA PRO A 189 -2.28 26.35 37.80
C PRO A 189 -1.87 27.80 37.63
N LEU A 190 -1.70 28.29 36.38
CA LEU A 190 -1.41 29.70 36.12
C LEU A 190 -2.57 30.59 36.57
N SER A 191 -3.83 30.21 36.27
CA SER A 191 -5.00 30.94 36.74
C SER A 191 -5.10 30.95 38.27
N ILE A 192 -4.92 29.78 38.91
CA ILE A 192 -4.96 29.67 40.39
C ILE A 192 -3.84 30.51 41.04
N ALA A 193 -2.64 30.50 40.46
CA ALA A 193 -1.52 31.33 40.94
C ALA A 193 -1.83 32.82 40.88
N VAL A 194 -2.47 33.28 39.79
CA VAL A 194 -2.92 34.67 39.66
C VAL A 194 -3.97 35.00 40.71
N ASP A 195 -4.94 34.11 40.96
CA ASP A 195 -5.96 34.29 42.00
C ASP A 195 -5.34 34.38 43.41
N VAL A 196 -4.35 33.52 43.71
CA VAL A 196 -3.63 33.52 45.00
C VAL A 196 -2.82 34.81 45.19
N LEU A 197 -2.16 35.30 44.14
CA LEU A 197 -1.42 36.57 44.19
C LEU A 197 -2.36 37.77 44.38
N GLN A 198 -3.57 37.74 43.82
CA GLN A 198 -4.58 38.78 44.02
C GLN A 198 -5.14 38.79 45.45
N LEU A 199 -5.16 37.64 46.14
CA LEU A 199 -5.69 37.50 47.50
C LEU A 199 -4.66 37.77 48.61
N ASN A 200 -3.37 37.52 48.38
CA ASN A 200 -2.32 37.58 49.43
C ASN A 200 -1.04 38.31 48.99
N ALA A 201 -1.18 39.51 48.41
CA ALA A 201 -0.06 40.27 47.85
C ALA A 201 1.02 40.73 48.89
N GLU A 202 0.75 40.64 50.18
CA GLU A 202 1.63 41.15 51.24
C GLU A 202 2.59 40.09 51.84
N ASP A 203 2.38 38.79 51.60
CA ASP A 203 3.28 37.72 52.07
C ASP A 203 4.38 37.40 51.04
N SER A 204 5.56 37.99 51.24
CA SER A 204 6.73 37.82 50.35
C SER A 204 7.17 36.36 50.14
N GLY A 205 6.91 35.45 51.09
CA GLY A 205 7.29 34.04 50.98
C GLY A 205 6.37 33.25 50.05
N GLN A 206 5.05 33.44 50.19
CA GLN A 206 4.06 32.83 49.29
C GLN A 206 4.16 33.40 47.87
N VAL A 207 4.36 34.71 47.72
CA VAL A 207 4.54 35.36 46.42
C VAL A 207 5.72 34.73 45.65
N ARG A 208 6.83 34.46 46.34
CA ARG A 208 8.01 33.83 45.71
C ARG A 208 7.74 32.39 45.27
N ALA A 209 7.10 31.58 46.11
CA ALA A 209 6.75 30.20 45.76
C ALA A 209 5.77 30.13 44.57
N VAL A 210 4.79 31.03 44.52
CA VAL A 210 3.85 31.14 43.41
C VAL A 210 4.55 31.62 42.13
N ALA A 211 5.45 32.60 42.21
CA ALA A 211 6.25 33.05 41.07
C ALA A 211 7.12 31.93 40.49
N GLU A 212 7.79 31.13 41.35
CA GLU A 212 8.56 29.97 40.89
C GLU A 212 7.69 28.90 40.22
N MET A 213 6.45 28.72 40.69
CA MET A 213 5.48 27.82 40.04
C MET A 213 5.04 28.36 38.67
N LEU A 214 4.68 29.64 38.57
CA LEU A 214 4.31 30.31 37.32
C LEU A 214 5.43 30.17 36.28
N GLU A 215 6.66 30.45 36.68
CA GLU A 215 7.84 30.40 35.80
C GLU A 215 8.07 28.98 35.23
N ARG A 216 7.86 27.93 36.04
CA ARG A 216 7.92 26.54 35.56
C ARG A 216 6.82 26.23 34.54
N GLN A 217 5.59 26.64 34.81
CA GLN A 217 4.46 26.38 33.90
C GLN A 217 4.58 27.13 32.58
N VAL A 218 5.03 28.39 32.61
CA VAL A 218 5.31 29.17 31.39
C VAL A 218 6.41 28.51 30.56
N ARG A 219 7.52 28.09 31.18
CA ARG A 219 8.59 27.36 30.47
C ARG A 219 8.07 26.08 29.82
N GLN A 220 7.23 25.31 30.52
CA GLN A 220 6.62 24.11 29.96
C GLN A 220 5.73 24.43 28.74
N MET A 221 4.93 25.50 28.79
CA MET A 221 4.12 25.92 27.64
C MET A 221 4.97 26.37 26.45
N VAL A 222 6.06 27.11 26.68
CA VAL A 222 6.98 27.54 25.61
C VAL A 222 7.58 26.31 24.92
N HIS A 223 8.09 25.34 25.69
CA HIS A 223 8.61 24.09 25.14
C HIS A 223 7.56 23.33 24.31
N LEU A 224 6.32 23.24 24.80
CA LEU A 224 5.22 22.57 24.10
C LEU A 224 4.91 23.23 22.75
N VAL A 225 4.90 24.56 22.72
CA VAL A 225 4.64 25.34 21.49
C VAL A 225 5.81 25.21 20.52
N ASP A 226 7.05 25.26 21.01
CA ASP A 226 8.24 25.10 20.18
C ASP A 226 8.30 23.71 19.54
N ASP A 227 8.02 22.64 20.30
CA ASP A 227 7.93 21.28 19.77
C ASP A 227 6.87 21.17 18.66
N LEU A 228 5.71 21.82 18.83
CA LEU A 228 4.66 21.84 17.84
C LEU A 228 5.08 22.59 16.56
N LEU A 229 5.75 23.74 16.72
CA LEU A 229 6.26 24.53 15.60
C LEU A 229 7.36 23.78 14.84
N ASP A 230 8.26 23.10 15.54
CA ASP A 230 9.33 22.31 14.94
C ASP A 230 8.74 21.14 14.13
N VAL A 231 7.84 20.34 14.70
CA VAL A 231 7.16 19.25 13.98
C VAL A 231 6.43 19.81 12.75
N SER A 232 5.73 20.94 12.88
CA SER A 232 5.02 21.58 11.78
C SER A 232 5.95 22.09 10.66
N ARG A 233 7.16 22.55 10.99
CA ARG A 233 8.17 22.95 10.01
C ARG A 233 8.81 21.74 9.33
N ILE A 234 9.09 20.68 10.07
CA ILE A 234 9.65 19.42 9.58
C ILE A 234 8.72 18.76 8.57
N THR A 235 7.45 18.57 8.93
CA THR A 235 6.46 17.94 8.03
C THR A 235 6.24 18.72 6.74
N ARG A 236 6.58 20.02 6.73
CA ARG A 236 6.53 20.88 5.54
C ARG A 236 7.86 21.02 4.81
N GLY A 237 8.91 20.33 5.27
CA GLY A 237 10.26 20.41 4.71
C GLY A 237 10.92 21.79 4.83
N LYS A 238 10.52 22.59 5.82
CA LYS A 238 10.95 24.00 6.01
C LYS A 238 11.97 24.20 7.13
N ILE A 239 12.59 23.13 7.64
CA ILE A 239 13.71 23.27 8.58
C ILE A 239 15.00 23.35 7.77
N ASP A 240 15.65 24.52 7.86
CA ASP A 240 17.03 24.70 7.43
C ASP A 240 17.94 24.45 8.64
N LEU A 241 18.77 23.41 8.57
CA LEU A 241 19.78 23.13 9.59
C LEU A 241 20.97 24.08 9.43
N ARG A 242 21.47 24.61 10.55
CA ARG A 242 22.73 25.36 10.57
C ARG A 242 23.89 24.41 10.81
N LEU A 243 24.23 23.67 9.77
CA LEU A 243 25.30 22.68 9.82
C LEU A 243 26.66 23.35 10.03
N GLN A 244 27.38 22.89 11.04
CA GLN A 244 28.77 23.28 11.29
C GLN A 244 29.54 22.08 11.87
N THR A 245 30.88 22.15 11.83
CA THR A 245 31.72 21.17 12.52
C THR A 245 31.55 21.33 14.02
N ILE A 246 31.05 20.30 14.68
CA ILE A 246 30.83 20.28 16.13
C ILE A 246 31.62 19.13 16.76
N GLU A 247 32.21 19.39 17.92
CA GLU A 247 32.74 18.34 18.79
C GLU A 247 31.60 17.77 19.62
N LEU A 248 31.32 16.48 19.48
CA LEU A 248 30.11 15.84 20.04
C LEU A 248 30.04 15.91 21.58
N SER A 249 31.20 15.94 22.25
CA SER A 249 31.32 16.09 23.71
C SER A 249 30.63 17.36 24.21
N THR A 250 30.80 18.47 23.49
CA THR A 250 30.25 19.79 23.87
C THR A 250 28.73 19.80 23.85
N VAL A 251 28.13 19.13 22.87
CA VAL A 251 26.67 19.03 22.71
C VAL A 251 26.08 18.05 23.72
N VAL A 252 26.80 16.96 24.01
CA VAL A 252 26.46 16.04 25.11
C VAL A 252 26.43 16.77 26.44
N ASP A 253 27.43 17.61 26.72
CA ASP A 253 27.51 18.37 27.98
C ASP A 253 26.34 19.35 28.13
N GLN A 254 25.97 20.06 27.06
CA GLN A 254 24.80 20.94 27.05
C GLN A 254 23.50 20.17 27.34
N ALA A 255 23.33 18.98 26.76
CA ALA A 255 22.15 18.16 26.97
C ALA A 255 22.06 17.60 28.41
N ILE A 256 23.22 17.21 28.98
CA ILE A 256 23.31 16.78 30.37
C ILE A 256 22.96 17.93 31.31
N GLU A 257 23.54 19.11 31.10
CA GLU A 257 23.31 20.29 31.93
C GLU A 257 21.82 20.67 31.96
N ALA A 258 21.17 20.67 30.78
CA ALA A 258 19.74 20.94 30.67
C ALA A 258 18.85 19.90 31.40
N SER A 259 19.31 18.65 31.48
CA SER A 259 18.54 17.54 32.08
C SER A 259 18.84 17.32 33.57
N ASN A 260 19.98 17.83 34.06
CA ASN A 260 20.55 17.49 35.35
C ASN A 260 19.60 17.79 36.52
N ALA A 261 18.94 18.94 36.50
CA ALA A 261 18.00 19.34 37.56
C ALA A 261 16.81 18.37 37.70
N GLN A 262 16.32 17.81 36.59
CA GLN A 262 15.23 16.83 36.59
C GLN A 262 15.72 15.48 37.14
N LEU A 263 16.87 15.01 36.66
CA LEU A 263 17.43 13.70 37.05
C LEU A 263 17.81 13.66 38.53
N LEU A 264 18.44 14.71 39.05
CA LEU A 264 18.80 14.82 40.47
C LEU A 264 17.57 14.85 41.38
N ARG A 265 16.50 15.55 40.99
CA ARG A 265 15.24 15.59 41.77
C ARG A 265 14.58 14.21 41.86
N ALA A 266 14.70 13.39 40.82
CA ALA A 266 14.19 12.03 40.80
C ALA A 266 15.15 11.01 41.43
N GLY A 267 16.34 11.45 41.85
CA GLY A 267 17.38 10.61 42.46
C GLY A 267 18.05 9.65 41.47
N HIS A 268 17.96 9.89 40.16
CA HIS A 268 18.56 9.01 39.15
C HIS A 268 20.09 9.08 39.16
N GLU A 269 20.75 7.94 38.97
CA GLU A 269 22.19 7.88 38.74
C GLU A 269 22.47 7.95 37.23
N LEU A 270 23.06 9.06 36.76
CA LEU A 270 23.51 9.23 35.38
C LEU A 270 24.99 8.84 35.25
N ARG A 271 25.28 7.80 34.46
CA ARG A 271 26.65 7.41 34.08
C ARG A 271 26.96 7.85 32.67
N VAL A 272 28.10 8.51 32.48
CA VAL A 272 28.52 9.05 31.18
C VAL A 272 29.83 8.40 30.75
N PHE A 273 29.80 7.71 29.62
CA PHE A 273 30.98 7.10 28.99
C PHE A 273 31.38 7.92 27.77
N ARG A 274 32.63 8.40 27.76
CA ARG A 274 33.17 9.23 26.68
C ARG A 274 34.23 8.46 25.88
N PRO A 275 34.42 8.78 24.60
CA PRO A 275 35.49 8.23 23.79
C PRO A 275 36.85 8.79 24.22
N ASP A 276 37.92 8.05 23.96
CA ASP A 276 39.30 8.49 24.22
C ASP A 276 39.74 9.66 23.32
N ARG A 277 39.08 9.83 22.17
CA ARG A 277 39.36 10.89 21.19
C ARG A 277 38.11 11.73 20.92
N PRO A 278 38.26 13.05 20.68
CA PRO A 278 37.17 13.91 20.26
C PRO A 278 36.50 13.43 18.97
N LEU A 279 35.18 13.34 18.98
CA LEU A 279 34.38 12.98 17.81
C LEU A 279 33.82 14.24 17.18
N HIS A 280 34.12 14.44 15.89
CA HIS A 280 33.61 15.57 15.13
C HIS A 280 32.52 15.12 14.17
N VAL A 281 31.40 15.83 14.15
CA VAL A 281 30.31 15.59 13.19
C VAL A 281 29.94 16.92 12.52
N ASN A 282 29.37 16.85 11.32
CA ASN A 282 28.78 18.02 10.67
C ASN A 282 27.32 18.13 11.08
N GLY A 283 26.97 19.09 11.94
CA GLY A 283 25.62 19.17 12.48
C GLY A 283 25.25 20.52 13.07
N ASP A 284 23.96 20.69 13.33
CA ASP A 284 23.43 21.84 14.05
C ASP A 284 23.48 21.53 15.56
N PRO A 285 24.33 22.22 16.35
CA PRO A 285 24.51 21.91 17.76
C PRO A 285 23.23 22.06 18.58
N VAL A 286 22.39 23.04 18.24
CA VAL A 286 21.14 23.31 18.96
C VAL A 286 20.17 22.15 18.76
N ARG A 287 20.07 21.67 17.52
CA ARG A 287 19.17 20.56 17.17
C ARG A 287 19.67 19.22 17.70
N ILE A 288 20.97 18.96 17.69
CA ILE A 288 21.52 17.74 18.28
C ILE A 288 21.40 17.76 19.81
N ALA A 289 21.63 18.91 20.47
CA ALA A 289 21.37 19.05 21.91
C ALA A 289 19.89 18.77 22.24
N GLN A 290 18.96 19.27 21.41
CA GLN A 290 17.52 19.03 21.54
C GLN A 290 17.18 17.53 21.42
N VAL A 291 17.79 16.82 20.44
CA VAL A 291 17.64 15.36 20.29
C VAL A 291 18.06 14.63 21.57
N LEU A 292 19.24 14.94 22.10
CA LEU A 292 19.76 14.30 23.31
C LEU A 292 18.94 14.67 24.55
N GLY A 293 18.51 15.93 24.67
CA GLY A 293 17.62 16.40 25.73
C GLY A 293 16.29 15.66 25.74
N ASN A 294 15.70 15.40 24.58
CA ASN A 294 14.47 14.61 24.47
C ASN A 294 14.67 13.16 24.91
N LEU A 295 15.79 12.53 24.54
CA LEU A 295 16.10 11.16 24.97
C LEU A 295 16.38 11.07 26.47
N LEU A 296 17.15 12.01 27.03
CA LEU A 296 17.43 12.07 28.48
C LEU A 296 16.18 12.39 29.30
N SER A 297 15.33 13.30 28.81
CA SER A 297 14.05 13.61 29.45
C SER A 297 13.14 12.38 29.45
N ASN A 298 13.07 11.63 28.35
CA ASN A 298 12.32 10.38 28.29
C ASN A 298 12.89 9.33 29.25
N ALA A 299 14.21 9.13 29.27
CA ALA A 299 14.85 8.23 30.23
C ALA A 299 14.48 8.60 31.67
N GLY A 300 14.56 9.88 32.04
CA GLY A 300 14.16 10.35 33.37
C GLY A 300 12.66 10.20 33.67
N LYS A 301 11.78 10.33 32.68
CA LYS A 301 10.32 10.15 32.87
C LYS A 301 9.93 8.69 33.08
N PHE A 302 10.59 7.77 32.36
CA PHE A 302 10.20 6.36 32.31
C PHE A 302 11.06 5.44 33.19
N THR A 303 12.06 6.00 33.86
CA THR A 303 12.85 5.32 34.90
C THR A 303 12.27 5.59 36.27
N ASP A 304 12.08 4.55 37.08
CA ASP A 304 11.63 4.70 38.46
C ASP A 304 12.59 5.58 39.27
N PRO A 305 12.11 6.30 40.31
CA PRO A 305 12.97 7.09 41.18
C PRO A 305 14.13 6.27 41.75
N GLY A 306 15.35 6.81 41.74
CA GLY A 306 16.54 6.07 42.15
C GLY A 306 17.13 5.12 41.11
N GLY A 307 16.53 5.01 39.91
CA GLY A 307 17.03 4.17 38.82
C GLY A 307 18.29 4.71 38.14
N HIS A 308 18.73 3.99 37.11
CA HIS A 308 20.02 4.19 36.44
C HIS A 308 19.83 4.57 34.97
N ILE A 309 20.53 5.61 34.54
CA ILE A 309 20.57 6.06 33.15
C ILE A 309 22.02 6.10 32.71
N GLU A 310 22.30 5.58 31.53
CA GLU A 310 23.61 5.54 30.91
C GLU A 310 23.59 6.31 29.59
N LEU A 311 24.54 7.24 29.45
CA LEU A 311 24.84 7.92 28.20
C LEU A 311 26.24 7.50 27.75
N SER A 312 26.37 6.90 26.57
CA SER A 312 27.69 6.59 26.02
C SER A 312 27.87 7.16 24.61
N THR A 313 29.08 7.64 24.33
CA THR A 313 29.48 8.06 23.00
C THR A 313 30.73 7.30 22.55
N ARG A 314 30.73 6.81 21.31
CA ARG A 314 31.86 6.08 20.72
C ARG A 314 31.93 6.28 19.21
N ALA A 315 33.11 6.07 18.63
CA ALA A 315 33.26 5.88 17.20
C ALA A 315 32.99 4.42 16.82
N GLU A 316 32.25 4.21 15.75
CA GLU A 316 32.04 2.90 15.13
C GLU A 316 32.17 3.06 13.61
N ASN A 317 33.33 2.66 13.06
CA ASN A 317 33.70 2.89 11.66
C ASN A 317 33.63 4.39 11.31
N THR A 318 32.76 4.78 10.37
CA THR A 318 32.54 6.15 9.89
C THR A 318 31.40 6.86 10.63
N LEU A 319 30.92 6.31 11.75
CA LEU A 319 29.76 6.82 12.48
C LEU A 319 30.10 7.13 13.93
N ALA A 320 29.54 8.24 14.43
CA ALA A 320 29.49 8.56 15.84
C ALA A 320 28.23 7.92 16.40
N VAL A 321 28.41 7.01 17.36
CA VAL A 321 27.31 6.27 17.99
C VAL A 321 27.07 6.84 19.39
N ILE A 322 25.83 7.22 19.65
CA ILE A 322 25.38 7.76 20.94
C ILE A 322 24.30 6.84 21.48
N ASN A 323 24.52 6.25 22.64
CA ASN A 323 23.53 5.41 23.29
C ASN A 323 22.98 6.12 24.52
N VAL A 324 21.66 6.13 24.66
CA VAL A 324 20.94 6.50 25.89
C VAL A 324 20.20 5.25 26.36
N LYS A 325 20.62 4.69 27.49
CA LYS A 325 20.07 3.47 28.05
C LYS A 325 19.50 3.74 29.44
N ASP A 326 18.33 3.20 29.71
CA ASP A 326 17.68 3.25 31.01
C ASP A 326 17.31 1.85 31.52
N ASN A 327 17.07 1.74 32.83
CA ASN A 327 16.51 0.53 33.46
C ASN A 327 15.03 0.70 33.84
N GLY A 328 14.30 1.52 33.09
CA GLY A 328 12.91 1.87 33.35
C GLY A 328 11.89 0.82 32.90
N ILE A 329 10.67 1.29 32.66
CA ILE A 329 9.49 0.45 32.39
C ILE A 329 9.59 -0.36 31.07
N GLY A 330 10.55 -0.07 30.20
CA GLY A 330 10.70 -0.73 28.91
C GLY A 330 9.54 -0.51 27.94
N VAL A 331 9.58 -1.20 26.79
CA VAL A 331 8.61 -1.04 25.70
C VAL A 331 8.08 -2.41 25.28
N ALA A 332 6.75 -2.54 25.18
CA ALA A 332 6.11 -3.75 24.66
C ALA A 332 6.42 -3.92 23.16
N ALA A 333 6.60 -5.17 22.70
CA ALA A 333 7.02 -5.48 21.34
C ALA A 333 6.08 -4.88 20.26
N GLU A 334 4.78 -4.86 20.52
CA GLU A 334 3.75 -4.27 19.65
C GLU A 334 3.92 -2.75 19.43
N ASN A 335 4.49 -2.05 20.41
CA ASN A 335 4.68 -0.60 20.37
C ASN A 335 6.03 -0.19 19.76
N MET A 336 6.97 -1.14 19.58
CA MET A 336 8.32 -0.86 19.11
C MET A 336 8.34 -0.24 17.71
N SER A 337 7.46 -0.69 16.82
CA SER A 337 7.36 -0.19 15.45
C SER A 337 6.76 1.21 15.34
N ARG A 338 6.03 1.65 16.37
CA ARG A 338 5.22 2.89 16.37
C ARG A 338 5.71 3.94 17.36
N ILE A 339 6.75 3.68 18.14
CA ILE A 339 7.20 4.61 19.20
C ILE A 339 7.71 5.97 18.64
N PHE A 340 8.12 6.00 17.38
CA PHE A 340 8.51 7.23 16.67
C PHE A 340 7.35 7.88 15.91
N ASP A 341 6.19 7.22 15.82
CA ASP A 341 5.00 7.80 15.21
C ASP A 341 4.57 9.03 16.01
N MET A 342 4.14 10.06 15.30
CA MET A 342 3.56 11.24 15.92
C MET A 342 2.41 10.85 16.84
N PHE A 343 2.39 11.44 18.03
CA PHE A 343 1.30 11.33 19.00
C PHE A 343 1.19 9.95 19.66
N MET A 344 2.15 9.06 19.43
CA MET A 344 2.17 7.78 20.13
C MET A 344 2.50 8.00 21.60
N GLN A 345 1.56 7.62 22.47
CA GLN A 345 1.79 7.44 23.89
C GLN A 345 1.61 5.96 24.19
N ILE A 346 2.51 5.40 24.99
CA ILE A 346 2.33 4.05 25.53
C ILE A 346 1.36 4.21 26.70
N ASP A 347 0.17 3.60 26.61
CA ASP A 347 -0.82 3.55 27.70
C ASP A 347 -0.21 2.83 28.91
N GLY A 348 0.56 3.55 29.70
CA GLY A 348 1.11 3.09 30.96
C GLY A 348 0.10 3.34 32.05
N SER A 349 -0.50 2.26 32.59
CA SER A 349 -1.17 2.13 33.90
C SER A 349 -1.76 3.40 34.54
N LEU A 350 -3.06 3.34 34.87
CA LEU A 350 -3.88 4.31 35.64
C LEU A 350 -3.23 5.02 36.84
N GLU A 351 -2.08 4.55 37.34
CA GLU A 351 -1.36 5.08 38.51
C GLU A 351 -0.38 6.22 38.20
N ARG A 352 0.02 6.44 36.94
CA ARG A 352 0.95 7.55 36.57
C ARG A 352 0.56 8.16 35.22
N PRO A 353 -0.29 9.19 35.15
CA PRO A 353 -0.50 9.94 33.92
C PRO A 353 0.81 10.65 33.54
N THR A 354 1.58 10.05 32.64
CA THR A 354 2.80 10.66 32.11
C THR A 354 2.42 11.74 31.09
N SER A 355 2.66 13.01 31.45
CA SER A 355 2.40 14.18 30.60
C SER A 355 3.42 14.30 29.45
N GLY A 356 2.91 14.61 28.25
CA GLY A 356 3.69 14.93 27.05
C GLY A 356 2.96 14.59 25.74
N LEU A 357 3.05 15.43 24.71
CA LEU A 357 2.30 15.29 23.45
C LEU A 357 2.66 14.08 22.55
N GLY A 358 3.62 13.23 22.95
CA GLY A 358 4.14 12.16 22.08
C GLY A 358 4.89 12.68 20.85
N LEU A 359 5.41 13.91 20.90
CA LEU A 359 6.15 14.54 19.79
C LEU A 359 7.68 14.36 19.90
N GLY A 360 8.20 14.16 21.11
CA GLY A 360 9.64 14.18 21.37
C GLY A 360 10.43 13.15 20.56
N LEU A 361 9.96 11.90 20.50
CA LEU A 361 10.64 10.84 19.74
C LEU A 361 10.49 10.99 18.22
N THR A 362 9.34 11.47 17.75
CA THR A 362 9.18 11.84 16.33
C THR A 362 10.19 12.92 15.95
N LEU A 363 10.35 13.94 16.81
CA LEU A 363 11.30 15.01 16.58
C LEU A 363 12.73 14.48 16.56
N VAL A 364 13.08 13.58 17.49
CA VAL A 364 14.37 12.88 17.51
C VAL A 364 14.64 12.21 16.16
N LYS A 365 13.70 11.39 15.67
CA LYS A 365 13.86 10.67 14.41
C LYS A 365 14.09 11.61 13.23
N ASN A 366 13.22 12.61 13.05
CA ASN A 366 13.32 13.52 11.92
C ASN A 366 14.59 14.39 11.97
N LEU A 367 14.95 14.93 13.14
CA LEU A 367 16.16 15.74 13.25
C LEU A 367 17.41 14.91 12.96
N VAL A 368 17.48 13.67 13.44
CA VAL A 368 18.61 12.78 13.16
C VAL A 368 18.70 12.44 11.67
N GLU A 369 17.57 12.15 11.02
CA GLU A 369 17.50 11.89 9.58
C GLU A 369 17.93 13.12 8.75
N LEU A 370 17.53 14.33 9.16
CA LEU A 370 17.97 15.58 8.52
C LEU A 370 19.50 15.81 8.67
N HIS A 371 20.12 15.26 9.70
CA HIS A 371 21.58 15.26 9.88
C HIS A 371 22.28 14.10 9.12
N GLY A 372 21.56 13.33 8.31
CA GLY A 372 22.10 12.17 7.59
C GLY A 372 22.38 10.96 8.49
N GLY A 373 21.78 10.93 9.67
CA GLY A 373 21.95 9.86 10.66
C GLY A 373 20.79 8.87 10.71
N THR A 374 20.84 7.98 11.69
CA THR A 374 19.76 7.04 12.02
C THR A 374 19.53 6.97 13.53
N VAL A 375 18.28 6.70 13.95
CA VAL A 375 17.93 6.39 15.34
C VAL A 375 17.24 5.04 15.40
N GLN A 376 17.60 4.24 16.40
CA GLN A 376 16.98 2.95 16.69
C GLN A 376 16.64 2.87 18.17
N VAL A 377 15.67 2.01 18.48
CA VAL A 377 15.26 1.70 19.85
C VAL A 377 15.30 0.18 20.04
N GLU A 378 15.77 -0.24 21.21
CA GLU A 378 15.80 -1.63 21.64
C GLU A 378 15.23 -1.72 23.07
N SER A 379 14.35 -2.69 23.31
CA SER A 379 13.88 -3.04 24.65
C SER A 379 13.59 -4.54 24.69
N ALA A 380 13.99 -5.20 25.79
CA ALA A 380 13.72 -6.63 25.99
C ALA A 380 12.31 -6.90 26.56
N GLY A 381 11.41 -5.90 26.52
CA GLY A 381 10.05 -5.97 27.01
C GLY A 381 9.81 -5.11 28.26
N VAL A 382 8.59 -5.17 28.77
CA VAL A 382 8.15 -4.38 29.95
C VAL A 382 9.00 -4.74 31.18
N GLY A 383 9.47 -3.71 31.89
CA GLY A 383 10.33 -3.78 33.07
C GLY A 383 11.80 -4.10 32.78
N LYS A 384 12.24 -4.05 31.51
CA LYS A 384 13.62 -4.34 31.10
C LYS A 384 14.41 -3.12 30.61
N GLY A 385 13.85 -1.93 30.79
CA GLY A 385 14.45 -0.69 30.31
C GLY A 385 14.45 -0.55 28.79
N THR A 386 15.02 0.56 28.33
CA THR A 386 15.09 0.91 26.91
C THR A 386 16.48 1.38 26.55
N GLN A 387 16.91 1.14 25.31
CA GLN A 387 18.14 1.69 24.74
C GLN A 387 17.82 2.39 23.43
N PHE A 388 18.06 3.69 23.37
CA PHE A 388 18.06 4.45 22.12
C PHE A 388 19.49 4.56 21.60
N THR A 389 19.67 4.26 20.31
CA THR A 389 20.95 4.33 19.61
C THR A 389 20.86 5.33 18.48
N LEU A 390 21.56 6.46 18.61
CA LEU A 390 21.77 7.46 17.57
C LEU A 390 23.04 7.13 16.80
N ARG A 391 23.01 7.27 15.47
CA ARG A 391 24.21 7.19 14.62
C ARG A 391 24.27 8.42 13.73
N LEU A 392 25.37 9.16 13.80
CA LEU A 392 25.62 10.34 12.96
C LEU A 392 26.91 10.13 12.15
N PRO A 393 27.01 10.63 10.90
CA PRO A 393 28.26 10.58 10.13
C PRO A 393 29.40 11.30 10.86
N LEU A 394 30.51 10.60 11.08
CA LEU A 394 31.76 11.23 11.53
C LEU A 394 32.36 12.02 10.39
N LEU A 395 32.90 13.19 10.72
CA LEU A 395 33.87 13.84 9.87
C LEU A 395 35.18 13.05 9.98
N GLU A 396 35.74 12.65 8.84
CA GLU A 396 37.10 12.11 8.80
C GLU A 396 38.04 13.13 9.46
N GLU A 397 38.97 12.66 10.31
CA GLU A 397 40.00 13.51 10.89
C GLU A 397 40.68 14.28 9.74
N VAL A 398 40.47 15.60 9.67
CA VAL A 398 41.32 16.46 8.84
C VAL A 398 42.71 16.31 9.44
N PRO A 399 43.71 15.76 8.72
CA PRO A 399 45.08 15.70 9.22
C PRO A 399 45.49 17.15 9.49
N GLY A 400 45.76 17.46 10.75
CA GLY A 400 46.00 18.84 11.20
C GLY A 400 46.99 19.55 10.30
N THR A 401 46.63 20.75 9.85
CA THR A 401 47.61 21.76 9.43
C THR A 401 48.54 22.00 10.61
N VAL A 402 49.76 21.46 10.49
CA VAL A 402 50.93 21.72 11.34
C VAL A 402 51.33 23.19 11.25
#